data_AF-A0A4V3A0I8-F1
#
_entry.id   AF-A0A4V3A0I8-F1
#
_cell.length_a   1.000
_cell.length_b   1.000
_cell.length_c   1.000
_cell.angle_alpha   90.00
_cell.angle_beta   90.00
_cell.angle_gamma   90.00
#
_symmetry.space_group_name_H-M   'P 1'
#
loop_
_entity.id
_entity.type
_entity.pdbx_description
1 polymer ?
#
loop_
_entity_poly.entity_id
_entity_poly.type
_entity_poly.pdbx_seq_one_letter_code
_entity_poly.pdbx_strand_id
1 'polypeptide(L)' 'MESLIVQPKTEKQLLAVKAVLKALDVSFIKSAEISPYDPEFVKKIKKSEQNYKEGKFITLKIDDLWK' A
#
# COMPACT_ATOMS: atom_id res chain seq x y z
N MET A 1 -13.43 5.10 -16.04
CA MET A 1 -13.69 6.36 -15.30
C MET A 1 -12.34 6.92 -14.88
N GLU A 2 -12.16 8.23 -14.99
CA GLU A 2 -10.92 8.91 -14.63
C GLU A 2 -10.86 9.13 -13.10
N SER A 3 -9.66 9.10 -12.51
CA SER A 3 -9.45 9.36 -11.09
C SER A 3 -8.63 10.64 -10.91
N LEU A 4 -9.09 11.52 -10.02
CA LEU A 4 -8.41 12.78 -9.72
C LEU A 4 -7.65 12.68 -8.39
N ILE A 5 -6.35 12.99 -8.42
CA ILE A 5 -5.52 13.08 -7.21
C ILE A 5 -5.37 14.55 -6.83
N VAL A 6 -5.84 14.93 -5.64
CA VAL A 6 -5.74 16.31 -5.12
C VAL A 6 -4.63 16.40 -4.09
N GLN A 7 -3.67 17.29 -4.30
CA GLN A 7 -2.51 17.51 -3.41
C GLN A 7 -2.58 18.90 -2.74
N PRO A 8 -3.34 19.06 -1.65
CA PRO A 8 -3.43 20.34 -0.93
C PRO A 8 -2.08 20.69 -0.28
N LYS A 9 -1.69 21.97 -0.36
CA LYS A 9 -0.41 22.46 0.20
C LYS A 9 -0.54 22.97 1.64
N THR A 10 -1.76 23.09 2.15
CA THR A 10 -2.05 23.64 3.48
C THR A 10 -3.24 22.93 4.11
N GLU A 11 -3.29 22.87 5.44
CA GLU A 11 -4.39 22.22 6.17
C GLU A 11 -5.76 22.85 5.86
N LYS A 12 -5.82 24.17 5.70
CA LYS A 12 -7.06 24.88 5.31
C LYS A 12 -7.59 24.41 3.96
N GLN A 13 -6.70 24.15 2.99
CA GLN A 13 -7.09 23.63 1.67
C GLN A 13 -7.60 22.20 1.77
N LEU A 14 -6.93 21.35 2.56
CA LEU A 14 -7.37 19.97 2.80
C LEU A 14 -8.77 19.93 3.43
N LEU A 15 -9.04 20.79 4.41
CA LEU A 15 -10.34 20.88 5.07
C LEU A 15 -11.45 21.34 4.11
N ALA A 16 -11.17 22.35 3.27
CA ALA A 16 -12.12 22.83 2.28
C ALA A 16 -12.46 21.75 1.24
N VAL A 17 -11.45 21.08 0.67
CA VAL A 17 -11.65 19.99 -0.29
C VAL A 17 -12.44 18.84 0.35
N LYS A 18 -12.13 18.47 1.59
CA LYS A 18 -12.85 17.43 2.32
C LYS A 18 -14.32 17.78 2.53
N ALA A 19 -14.63 19.04 2.84
CA ALA A 19 -16.01 19.50 3.00
C ALA A 19 -16.80 19.42 1.69
N VAL A 20 -16.20 19.85 0.58
CA VAL A 20 -16.81 19.77 -0.75
C VAL A 20 -17.06 18.33 -1.16
N LEU A 21 -16.07 17.44 -1.04
CA LEU A 21 -16.21 16.03 -1.39
C LEU A 21 -17.33 15.34 -0.58
N LYS A 22 -17.43 15.64 0.73
CA LYS A 22 -18.52 15.15 1.57
C LYS A 22 -19.89 15.68 1.14
N ALA A 23 -20.00 16.97 0.79
CA ALA A 23 -21.26 17.55 0.34
C ALA A 23 -21.76 16.96 -0.98
N LEU A 24 -20.83 16.45 -1.80
CA LEU A 24 -21.13 15.77 -3.06
C LEU A 24 -21.32 14.25 -2.91
N ASP A 25 -21.31 13.73 -1.68
CA ASP A 25 -21.37 12.29 -1.38
C ASP A 25 -20.28 11.45 -2.06
N VAL A 26 -19.13 12.07 -2.35
CA VAL A 26 -17.99 11.41 -3.00
C VAL A 26 -17.12 10.74 -1.95
N SER A 27 -16.92 9.43 -2.10
CA SER A 27 -15.97 8.67 -1.29
C SER A 27 -14.53 9.04 -1.64
N PHE A 28 -13.70 9.27 -0.62
CA PHE A 28 -12.28 9.54 -0.79
C PHE A 28 -11.46 8.72 0.20
N ILE A 29 -10.28 8.30 -0.23
CA ILE A 29 -9.32 7.51 0.57
C ILE A 29 -8.09 8.39 0.75
N LYS A 30 -7.55 8.49 1.96
CA LYS A 30 -6.27 9.16 2.13
C LYS A 30 -5.18 8.27 1.54
N SER A 31 -4.27 8.85 0.78
CA SER A 31 -3.13 8.11 0.22
C SER A 31 -2.31 7.39 1.30
N ALA A 32 -2.24 7.92 2.52
CA ALA A 32 -1.59 7.27 3.66
C ALA A 32 -2.32 5.99 4.16
N GLU A 33 -3.61 5.83 3.85
CA GLU A 33 -4.41 4.64 4.20
C GLU A 33 -4.34 3.57 3.11
N ILE A 34 -3.80 3.91 1.94
CA ILE A 34 -3.53 2.96 0.86
C ILE A 34 -2.17 2.35 1.15
N SER A 35 -2.16 1.07 1.54
CA SER A 35 -0.91 0.31 1.57
C SER A 35 -0.24 0.43 0.20
N PRO A 36 1.04 0.84 0.12
CA PRO A 36 1.75 0.90 -1.16
C PRO A 36 1.95 -0.49 -1.77
N TYR A 37 1.71 -1.54 -0.99
CA TYR A 37 1.82 -2.93 -1.40
C TYR A 37 0.45 -3.56 -1.59
N ASP A 38 0.35 -4.33 -2.66
CA ASP A 38 -0.80 -5.19 -2.96
C ASP A 38 -1.07 -6.18 -1.80
N PRO A 39 -2.34 -6.38 -1.39
CA PRO A 39 -2.67 -7.29 -0.29
C PRO A 39 -2.20 -8.74 -0.51
N GLU A 40 -2.21 -9.25 -1.74
CA GLU A 40 -1.71 -10.60 -2.04
C GLU A 40 -0.19 -10.67 -1.88
N PHE A 41 0.52 -9.61 -2.26
CA PHE A 41 1.95 -9.48 -1.99
C PHE A 41 2.22 -9.54 -0.49
N VAL A 42 1.52 -8.74 0.33
CA VAL A 42 1.67 -8.76 1.80
C VAL A 42 1.39 -10.15 2.37
N LYS A 43 0.36 -10.83 1.86
CA LYS A 43 0.01 -12.21 2.28
C LYS A 43 1.13 -13.21 1.96
N LYS A 44 1.77 -13.09 0.79
CA LYS A 44 2.91 -13.92 0.40
C LYS A 44 4.12 -13.70 1.33
N ILE A 45 4.43 -12.45 1.67
CA ILE A 45 5.53 -12.13 2.59
C ILE A 45 5.27 -12.74 3.98
N LYS A 46 4.08 -12.53 4.55
CA LYS A 46 3.71 -13.12 5.85
C LYS A 46 3.81 -14.64 5.86
N LYS A 47 3.37 -15.29 4.77
CA LYS A 47 3.53 -16.75 4.60
C LYS A 47 5.00 -17.17 4.56
N SER A 48 5.85 -16.39 3.88
CA SER A 48 7.29 -16.63 3.82
C SER A 48 7.94 -16.53 5.21
N GLU A 49 7.58 -15.51 6.01
CA GLU A 49 8.06 -15.36 7.38
C GLU A 49 7.66 -16.55 8.26
N GLN A 50 6.42 -17.03 8.10
CA GLN A 50 5.95 -18.22 8.81
C GLN A 50 6.72 -19.48 8.40
N ASN A 51 6.89 -19.70 7.10
CA ASN A 51 7.70 -20.81 6.59
C ASN A 51 9.13 -20.79 7.14
N TYR A 52 9.75 -19.61 7.24
CA TYR A 52 11.07 -19.46 7.85
C TYR A 52 11.08 -19.90 9.32
N LYS A 53 10.10 -19.45 10.12
CA LYS A 53 9.94 -19.88 11.52
C LYS A 53 9.71 -21.38 11.66
N GLU A 54 9.02 -21.99 10.70
CA GLU A 54 8.77 -23.43 10.64
C GLU A 54 9.95 -24.23 10.03
N GLY A 55 11.06 -23.58 9.67
CA GLY A 55 12.22 -24.26 9.05
C GLY A 55 12.02 -24.67 7.59
N LYS A 56 10.94 -24.22 6.94
CA LYS A 56 10.58 -24.50 5.53
C LYS A 56 11.22 -23.45 4.62
N PHE A 57 12.55 -23.37 4.61
CA PHE A 57 13.31 -22.48 3.73
C PHE A 57 14.44 -23.22 3.04
N ILE A 58 14.92 -22.65 1.94
CA ILE A 58 16.15 -23.07 1.28
C ILE A 58 17.19 -21.96 1.42
N THR A 59 18.45 -22.34 1.61
CA THR A 59 19.57 -21.39 1.60
C THR A 59 20.31 -21.56 0.28
N LEU A 60 20.40 -20.47 -0.48
CA LEU A 60 21.18 -20.41 -1.71
C LEU A 60 22.49 -19.67 -1.42
N LYS A 61 23.60 -20.18 -1.94
CA LYS A 61 24.86 -19.44 -1.94
C LYS A 61 24.82 -18.39 -3.04
N ILE A 62 25.55 -17.30 -2.86
CA ILE A 62 25.63 -16.21 -3.85
C ILE A 62 26.12 -16.74 -5.22
N ASP A 63 27.03 -17.70 -5.20
CA ASP A 63 27.58 -18.37 -6.39
C ASP A 63 26.52 -19.11 -7.23
N ASP A 64 25.40 -19.51 -6.61
CA ASP A 64 24.29 -20.22 -7.27
C ASP A 64 23.17 -19.27 -7.75
N LEU A 65 23.27 -17.96 -7.50
CA LEU A 65 22.23 -16.98 -7.87
C LEU A 65 22.29 -16.54 -9.34
N TRP A 66 23.43 -16.71 -10.02
CA TRP A 66 23.70 -16.13 -11.34
C TRP A 66 24.07 -17.16 -12.42
N LYS A 67 23.74 -18.43 -12.19
CA LYS A 67 23.95 -19.51 -13.17
C LYS A 67 22.84 -19.56 -14.22
#